data_AF-A0A453EBX4-F1
#
_entry.id   AF-A0A453EBX4-F1
#
_cell.length_a   1.000
_cell.length_b   1.000
_cell.length_c   1.000
_cell.angle_alpha   90.00
_cell.angle_beta   90.00
_cell.angle_gamma   90.00
#
_symmetry.space_group_name_H-M   'P 1'
#
loop_
_entity.id
_entity.type
_entity.pdbx_description
1 polymer ?
#
loop_
_entity_poly.entity_id
_entity_poly.type
_entity_poly.pdbx_seq_one_letter_code
_entity_poly.pdbx_strand_id
1 'polypeptide(L)'
;MEKVSASDDSPYSSTDCDWSQLQADVLLQIFGTLDFPDLFSSGAVCRSWHLIYLEARGLRLCSPNQSPCLVYSSGDRDANTATLHNMSTNKLYHVTLSEPAFRTRHIMGSSYGWLITADERSNLILVNPATRAQIAMPPPETMNNVRLRYTEEGVLDGYDVLFMDLFSSDFDTETEPYHLTLEEARFFFSERVVLSCDPSQGNCTVL
;
A
#
# COMPACT_ATOMS: atom_id res chain seq x y z
N MET A 1 -16.31 -30.30 -64.98
CA MET A 1 -17.05 -30.41 -63.71
C MET A 1 -16.41 -31.55 -62.93
N GLU A 2 -15.28 -31.28 -62.28
CA GLU A 2 -15.23 -30.80 -60.88
C GLU A 2 -15.88 -31.82 -59.95
N LYS A 3 -15.15 -32.41 -58.99
CA LYS A 3 -14.66 -31.65 -57.84
C LYS A 3 -13.44 -32.34 -57.22
N VAL A 4 -12.32 -31.63 -57.19
CA VAL A 4 -11.15 -31.96 -56.37
C VAL A 4 -11.56 -31.73 -54.91
N SER A 5 -11.52 -32.79 -54.11
CA SER A 5 -11.60 -32.71 -52.65
C SER A 5 -10.27 -32.17 -52.13
N ALA A 6 -10.23 -30.86 -51.90
CA ALA A 6 -9.14 -30.23 -51.16
C ALA A 6 -9.21 -30.68 -49.70
N SER A 7 -8.15 -31.35 -49.27
CA SER A 7 -7.76 -31.53 -47.88
C SER A 7 -7.48 -30.16 -47.28
N ASP A 8 -8.37 -29.72 -46.38
CA ASP A 8 -8.24 -28.45 -45.65
C ASP A 8 -7.41 -28.70 -44.38
N ASP A 9 -6.14 -29.06 -44.57
CA ASP A 9 -5.13 -29.00 -43.51
C ASP A 9 -4.62 -27.56 -43.46
N SER A 10 -5.17 -26.76 -42.55
CA SER A 10 -4.61 -25.47 -42.18
C SER A 10 -3.68 -25.64 -40.97
N PRO A 11 -2.34 -25.56 -41.13
CA PRO A 11 -1.41 -25.61 -40.01
C PRO A 11 -1.19 -24.18 -39.51
N TYR A 12 -2.26 -23.53 -39.07
CA TYR A 12 -2.13 -22.31 -38.29
C TYR A 12 -2.81 -22.55 -36.95
N SER A 13 -2.28 -23.52 -36.21
CA SER A 13 -2.27 -23.36 -34.76
C SER A 13 -1.55 -22.04 -34.52
N SER A 14 -2.30 -21.00 -34.14
CA SER A 14 -1.75 -19.87 -33.42
C SER A 14 -0.89 -20.49 -32.32
N THR A 15 0.43 -20.46 -32.50
CA THR A 15 1.36 -20.74 -31.41
C THR A 15 1.08 -19.63 -30.43
N ASP A 16 0.25 -19.93 -29.44
CA ASP A 16 -0.04 -19.03 -28.35
C ASP A 16 1.31 -18.71 -27.72
N CYS A 17 1.81 -17.49 -27.95
CA CYS A 17 3.12 -17.10 -27.47
C CYS A 17 3.04 -17.06 -25.95
N ASP A 18 3.59 -18.09 -25.31
CA ASP A 18 3.65 -18.18 -23.87
C ASP A 18 4.65 -17.16 -23.33
N TRP A 19 4.14 -15.98 -22.99
CA TRP A 19 4.91 -14.89 -22.41
C TRP A 19 5.62 -15.28 -21.10
N SER A 20 5.20 -16.38 -20.43
CA SER A 20 5.87 -16.86 -19.22
C SER A 20 7.27 -17.41 -19.46
N GLN A 21 7.60 -17.76 -20.71
CA GLN A 21 8.90 -18.32 -21.13
C GLN A 21 9.92 -17.26 -21.54
N LEU A 22 9.57 -15.97 -21.46
CA LEU A 22 10.51 -14.89 -21.77
C LEU A 22 11.70 -14.92 -20.82
N GLN A 23 12.91 -14.75 -21.37
CA GLN A 23 14.14 -14.72 -20.58
C GLN A 23 14.19 -13.48 -19.68
N ALA A 24 14.86 -13.60 -18.54
CA ALA A 24 14.88 -12.55 -17.52
C ALA A 24 15.55 -11.26 -18.00
N ASP A 25 16.59 -11.35 -18.84
CA ASP A 25 17.27 -10.22 -19.45
C ASP A 25 16.35 -9.39 -20.35
N VAL A 26 15.53 -10.05 -21.16
CA VAL A 26 14.53 -9.38 -22.01
C VAL A 26 13.46 -8.70 -21.16
N LEU A 27 13.00 -9.37 -20.08
CA LEU A 27 12.03 -8.78 -19.15
C LEU A 27 12.60 -7.54 -18.44
N LEU A 28 13.86 -7.59 -18.02
CA LEU A 28 14.55 -6.43 -17.42
C LEU A 28 14.66 -5.26 -18.41
N GLN A 29 14.93 -5.53 -19.70
CA GLN A 29 14.91 -4.50 -20.73
C GLN A 29 13.52 -3.89 -20.90
N ILE A 30 12.48 -4.72 -20.94
CA ILE A 30 11.09 -4.24 -21.01
C ILE A 30 10.79 -3.36 -19.80
N PHE A 31 11.06 -3.82 -18.58
CA PHE A 31 10.85 -3.05 -17.34
C PHE A 31 11.60 -1.70 -17.34
N GLY A 32 12.78 -1.64 -17.96
CA GLY A 32 13.54 -0.42 -18.14
C GLY A 32 12.89 0.60 -19.09
N THR A 33 11.97 0.17 -19.95
CA THR A 33 11.23 1.03 -20.89
C THR A 33 9.86 1.46 -20.39
N LEU A 34 9.30 0.77 -19.40
CA LEU A 34 7.96 1.03 -18.90
C LEU A 34 7.91 2.26 -18.00
N ASP A 35 6.85 3.05 -18.16
CA ASP A 35 6.51 4.09 -17.20
C ASP A 35 6.06 3.49 -15.86
N PHE A 36 6.05 4.32 -14.82
CA PHE A 36 5.72 3.92 -13.45
C PHE A 36 4.51 2.97 -13.34
N PRO A 37 3.29 3.31 -13.81
CA PRO A 37 2.13 2.42 -13.65
C PRO A 37 2.22 1.11 -14.44
N ASP A 38 2.81 1.16 -15.63
CA ASP A 38 2.93 -0.01 -16.50
C ASP A 38 3.94 -1.01 -15.92
N LEU A 39 4.99 -0.51 -15.27
CA LEU A 39 5.96 -1.33 -14.55
C LEU A 39 5.29 -2.15 -13.44
N PHE A 40 4.39 -1.59 -12.64
CA PHE A 40 3.66 -2.39 -11.63
C PHE A 40 2.70 -3.38 -12.28
N SER A 41 2.05 -2.98 -13.36
CA SER A 41 1.13 -3.84 -14.12
C SER A 41 1.84 -5.04 -14.72
N SER A 42 3.12 -4.90 -15.11
CA SER A 42 3.95 -6.00 -15.62
C SER A 42 4.12 -7.13 -14.60
N GLY A 43 4.15 -6.80 -13.30
CA GLY A 43 4.21 -7.79 -12.23
C GLY A 43 2.92 -8.60 -12.07
N ALA A 44 1.81 -8.20 -12.70
CA ALA A 44 0.53 -8.91 -12.64
C ALA A 44 0.29 -9.85 -13.83
N VAL A 45 1.20 -9.90 -14.81
CA VAL A 45 1.02 -10.68 -16.05
C VAL A 45 0.99 -12.18 -15.78
N CYS A 46 2.01 -12.70 -15.08
CA CYS A 46 2.09 -14.10 -14.68
C CYS A 46 3.10 -14.27 -13.53
N ARG A 47 3.16 -15.46 -12.92
CA ARG A 47 4.07 -15.75 -11.81
C ARG A 47 5.56 -15.57 -12.18
N SER A 48 5.95 -15.94 -13.40
CA SER A 48 7.34 -15.79 -13.89
C SER A 48 7.76 -14.32 -13.92
N TRP A 49 6.95 -13.47 -14.56
CA TRP A 49 7.18 -12.02 -14.62
C TRP A 49 7.17 -11.39 -13.23
N HIS A 50 6.23 -11.81 -12.37
CA HIS A 50 6.14 -11.31 -11.00
C HIS A 50 7.42 -11.54 -10.20
N LEU A 51 8.02 -12.73 -10.30
CA LEU A 51 9.26 -13.07 -9.59
C LEU A 51 10.44 -12.19 -10.07
N ILE A 52 10.58 -12.05 -11.38
CA ILE A 52 11.67 -11.22 -11.97
C ILE A 52 11.44 -9.74 -11.65
N TYR A 53 10.20 -9.28 -11.66
CA TYR A 53 9.82 -7.94 -11.23
C TYR A 53 10.23 -7.66 -9.77
N LEU A 54 9.95 -8.59 -8.85
CA LEU A 54 10.31 -8.44 -7.43
C LEU A 54 11.84 -8.38 -7.25
N GLU A 55 12.58 -9.25 -7.94
CA GLU A 55 14.05 -9.27 -7.90
C GLU A 55 14.64 -7.97 -8.47
N ALA A 56 14.15 -7.54 -9.63
CA ALA A 56 14.56 -6.31 -10.29
C ALA A 56 14.27 -5.07 -9.42
N ARG A 57 13.12 -5.06 -8.72
CA ARG A 57 12.76 -3.99 -7.78
C ARG A 57 13.68 -3.98 -6.57
N GLY A 58 13.98 -5.14 -5.98
CA GLY A 58 14.88 -5.27 -4.83
C GLY A 58 16.30 -4.81 -5.14
N LEU A 59 16.79 -5.13 -6.34
CA LEU A 59 18.10 -4.71 -6.84
C LEU A 59 18.12 -3.30 -7.45
N ARG A 60 16.97 -2.60 -7.46
CA ARG A 60 16.79 -1.27 -8.09
C ARG A 60 17.18 -1.25 -9.58
N LEU A 61 17.01 -2.39 -10.26
CA LEU A 61 17.27 -2.57 -11.69
C LEU A 61 16.10 -2.13 -12.56
N CYS A 62 14.90 -2.01 -11.99
CA CYS A 62 13.76 -1.41 -12.66
C CYS A 62 13.98 0.08 -12.87
N SER A 63 14.66 0.43 -13.97
CA SER A 63 14.97 1.78 -14.44
C SER A 63 15.97 2.60 -13.60
N PRO A 64 17.11 3.04 -14.19
CA PRO A 64 18.04 3.97 -13.54
C PRO A 64 17.48 5.41 -13.37
N ASN A 65 16.35 5.72 -14.01
CA ASN A 65 15.72 7.04 -14.02
C ASN A 65 14.50 7.15 -13.08
N GLN A 66 14.31 6.21 -12.15
CA GLN A 66 13.21 6.29 -11.19
C GLN A 66 13.49 7.37 -10.14
N SER A 67 13.27 8.63 -10.52
CA SER A 67 13.13 9.69 -9.54
C SER A 67 11.98 9.38 -8.58
N PRO A 68 12.12 9.76 -7.30
CA PRO A 68 11.05 9.59 -6.34
C PRO A 68 9.76 10.25 -6.87
N CYS A 69 8.64 9.53 -6.80
CA CYS A 69 7.34 10.09 -7.09
C CYS A 69 6.83 10.82 -5.86
N LEU A 70 6.44 12.08 -6.02
CA LEU A 70 5.74 12.83 -4.97
C LEU A 70 4.30 12.32 -4.90
N VAL A 71 3.85 11.94 -3.70
CA VAL A 71 2.46 11.53 -3.46
C VAL A 71 1.75 12.61 -2.68
N TYR A 72 0.60 13.08 -3.18
CA TYR A 72 -0.21 14.09 -2.52
C TYR A 72 -1.70 13.97 -2.88
N SER A 73 -2.57 14.60 -2.11
CA SER A 73 -3.99 14.79 -2.44
C SER A 73 -4.20 16.23 -2.86
N SER A 74 -4.79 16.45 -4.05
CA SER A 74 -5.01 17.79 -4.60
C SER A 74 -6.42 18.31 -4.35
N GLY A 75 -6.56 19.59 -4.02
CA GLY A 75 -7.82 20.25 -3.69
C GLY A 75 -8.93 20.12 -4.74
N ASP A 76 -8.53 20.09 -6.01
CA ASP A 76 -9.37 20.04 -7.22
C ASP A 76 -9.91 18.65 -7.58
N ARG A 77 -9.57 17.62 -6.80
CA ARG A 77 -9.98 16.22 -7.04
C ARG A 77 -10.84 15.67 -5.91
N ASP A 78 -11.39 14.48 -6.10
CA ASP A 78 -12.09 13.75 -5.05
C ASP A 78 -11.17 13.51 -3.83
N ALA A 79 -11.75 13.49 -2.63
CA ALA A 79 -11.02 13.27 -1.38
C ALA A 79 -10.27 11.93 -1.34
N ASN A 80 -10.73 10.96 -2.13
CA ASN A 80 -10.17 9.60 -2.22
C ASN A 80 -9.04 9.49 -3.23
N THR A 81 -8.75 10.55 -3.99
CA THR A 81 -7.76 10.49 -5.07
C THR A 81 -6.37 10.88 -4.57
N ALA A 82 -5.45 9.91 -4.59
CA ALA A 82 -4.01 10.16 -4.49
C ALA A 82 -3.45 10.53 -5.86
N THR A 83 -2.57 11.52 -5.90
CA THR A 83 -1.80 11.91 -7.08
C THR A 83 -0.35 11.53 -6.89
N LEU A 84 0.19 10.76 -7.84
CA LEU A 84 1.60 10.44 -7.92
C LEU A 84 2.22 11.29 -9.03
N HIS A 85 3.15 12.15 -8.67
CA HIS A 85 3.86 13.02 -9.60
C HIS A 85 5.29 12.54 -9.75
N ASN A 86 5.60 12.03 -10.94
CA ASN A 86 6.98 11.76 -11.31
C ASN A 86 7.67 13.09 -11.65
N MET A 87 8.51 13.56 -10.75
CA MET A 87 9.20 14.85 -10.87
C MET A 87 10.18 14.91 -12.05
N SER A 88 10.73 13.77 -12.48
CA SER A 88 11.68 13.74 -13.62
C SER A 88 10.99 13.79 -14.97
N THR A 89 9.91 13.05 -15.14
CA THR A 89 9.16 13.03 -16.40
C THR A 89 8.06 14.10 -16.44
N ASN A 90 7.83 14.79 -15.31
CA ASN A 90 6.71 15.69 -15.08
C ASN A 90 5.34 15.07 -15.40
N LYS A 91 5.20 13.75 -15.21
CA LYS A 91 3.94 13.02 -15.46
C LYS A 91 3.15 12.90 -14.16
N LEU A 92 1.83 13.07 -14.26
CA LEU A 92 0.89 12.92 -13.15
C LEU A 92 0.06 11.65 -13.35
N TYR A 93 -0.03 10.86 -12.30
CA TYR A 93 -0.88 9.67 -12.25
C TYR A 93 -1.88 9.83 -11.12
N HIS A 94 -3.15 9.56 -11.40
CA HIS A 94 -4.22 9.68 -10.43
C HIS A 94 -4.75 8.31 -10.04
N VAL A 95 -4.88 8.09 -8.75
CA VAL A 95 -5.25 6.81 -8.18
C VAL A 95 -6.36 7.03 -7.16
N THR A 96 -7.53 6.50 -7.46
CA THR A 96 -8.64 6.44 -6.52
C THR A 96 -8.39 5.31 -5.53
N LEU A 97 -8.37 5.64 -4.24
CA LEU A 97 -8.24 4.70 -3.13
C LEU A 97 -9.62 4.44 -2.50
N SER A 98 -9.79 3.28 -1.87
CA SER A 98 -10.99 2.97 -1.09
C SER A 98 -11.06 3.80 0.18
N GLU A 99 -12.25 3.89 0.79
CA GLU A 99 -12.47 4.53 2.09
C GLU A 99 -11.55 3.98 3.20
N PRO A 100 -11.23 4.78 4.23
CA PRO A 100 -11.59 6.19 4.44
C PRO A 100 -10.89 7.15 3.45
N ALA A 101 -11.41 8.35 3.21
CA ALA A 101 -10.83 9.24 2.21
C ALA A 101 -9.33 9.54 2.41
N PHE A 102 -8.50 9.37 1.37
CA PHE A 102 -7.05 9.57 1.47
C PHE A 102 -6.65 10.95 2.01
N ARG A 103 -7.40 12.00 1.64
CA ARG A 103 -7.15 13.37 2.08
C ARG A 103 -7.28 13.59 3.59
N THR A 104 -8.15 12.85 4.25
CA THR A 104 -8.36 12.99 5.69
C THR A 104 -7.34 12.22 6.50
N ARG A 105 -6.57 11.34 5.85
CA ARG A 105 -5.54 10.53 6.51
C ARG A 105 -4.25 11.32 6.69
N HIS A 106 -3.59 11.08 7.82
CA HIS A 106 -2.27 11.61 8.11
C HIS A 106 -1.19 10.63 7.62
N ILE A 107 -0.15 11.13 6.93
CA ILE A 107 0.96 10.30 6.48
C ILE A 107 1.98 10.21 7.62
N MET A 108 2.17 9.01 8.16
CA MET A 108 3.11 8.75 9.27
C MET A 108 4.48 8.31 8.76
N GLY A 109 4.54 7.73 7.56
CA GLY A 109 5.81 7.28 6.99
C GLY A 109 5.65 6.54 5.67
N SER A 110 6.77 6.08 5.11
CA SER A 110 6.80 5.30 3.88
C SER A 110 7.94 4.29 3.89
N SER A 111 7.68 3.06 3.47
CA SER A 111 8.71 2.02 3.28
C SER A 111 8.21 0.96 2.31
N TYR A 112 9.12 0.29 1.58
CA TYR A 112 8.79 -0.75 0.59
C TYR A 112 7.72 -0.33 -0.45
N GLY A 113 7.63 0.96 -0.80
CA GLY A 113 6.59 1.48 -1.70
C GLY A 113 5.19 1.56 -1.08
N TRP A 114 5.06 1.31 0.22
CA TRP A 114 3.86 1.52 1.01
C TRP A 114 3.96 2.84 1.77
N LEU A 115 2.82 3.51 1.91
CA LEU A 115 2.58 4.60 2.84
C LEU A 115 1.92 4.04 4.09
N ILE A 116 2.38 4.49 5.24
CA ILE A 116 1.72 4.26 6.52
C ILE A 116 0.86 5.49 6.76
N THR A 117 -0.45 5.30 6.86
CA THR A 117 -1.40 6.38 7.09
C THR A 117 -2.24 6.13 8.33
N ALA A 118 -2.67 7.19 9.01
CA ALA A 118 -3.60 7.13 10.13
C ALA A 118 -4.89 7.88 9.77
N ASP A 119 -6.06 7.28 9.99
CA ASP A 119 -7.33 7.97 9.82
C ASP A 119 -7.65 8.91 11.00
N GLU A 120 -8.82 9.55 10.98
CA GLU A 120 -9.27 10.47 12.03
C GLU A 120 -9.43 9.79 13.41
N ARG A 121 -9.59 8.47 13.44
CA ARG A 121 -9.68 7.66 14.66
C ARG A 121 -8.33 7.07 15.06
N SER A 122 -7.24 7.43 14.40
CA SER A 122 -5.91 6.84 14.61
C SER A 122 -5.80 5.37 14.21
N ASN A 123 -6.72 4.86 13.38
CA ASN A 123 -6.55 3.54 12.78
C ASN A 123 -5.47 3.60 11.71
N LEU A 124 -4.48 2.71 11.83
CA LEU A 124 -3.42 2.62 10.85
C LEU A 124 -3.89 1.85 9.61
N ILE A 125 -3.56 2.40 8.45
CA ILE A 125 -3.85 1.83 7.15
C ILE A 125 -2.58 1.91 6.31
N LEU A 126 -2.08 0.75 5.89
CA LEU A 126 -1.00 0.64 4.93
C LEU A 126 -1.59 0.77 3.53
N VAL A 127 -1.03 1.67 2.73
CA VAL A 127 -1.52 1.96 1.37
C VAL A 127 -0.37 1.82 0.40
N ASN A 128 -0.56 1.10 -0.70
CA ASN A 128 0.33 1.15 -1.85
C ASN A 128 -0.35 1.96 -2.96
N PRO A 129 0.04 3.23 -3.19
CA PRO A 129 -0.62 4.07 -4.18
C PRO A 129 -0.42 3.57 -5.62
N ALA A 130 0.61 2.77 -5.89
CA ALA A 130 0.86 2.25 -7.24
C ALA A 130 -0.05 1.06 -7.58
N THR A 131 -0.22 0.13 -6.63
CA THR A 131 -1.04 -1.08 -6.81
C THR A 131 -2.47 -0.92 -6.33
N ARG A 132 -2.79 0.20 -5.66
CA ARG A 132 -4.04 0.47 -4.96
C ARG A 132 -4.35 -0.49 -3.80
N ALA A 133 -3.38 -1.32 -3.42
CA ALA A 133 -3.55 -2.24 -2.30
C ALA A 133 -3.67 -1.48 -0.98
N GLN A 134 -4.56 -1.95 -0.11
CA GLN A 134 -4.76 -1.39 1.22
C GLN A 134 -4.87 -2.49 2.24
N ILE A 135 -4.20 -2.31 3.38
CA ILE A 135 -4.21 -3.23 4.50
C ILE A 135 -4.53 -2.41 5.74
N ALA A 136 -5.70 -2.67 6.34
CA ALA A 136 -6.08 -2.08 7.61
C ALA A 136 -5.37 -2.82 8.75
N MET A 137 -4.77 -2.06 9.65
CA MET A 137 -4.16 -2.58 10.87
C MET A 137 -5.21 -2.71 11.97
N PRO A 138 -4.95 -3.50 13.04
CA PRO A 138 -5.78 -3.51 14.22
C PRO A 138 -5.96 -2.08 14.77
N PRO A 139 -7.19 -1.70 15.16
CA PRO A 139 -7.46 -0.35 15.65
C PRO A 139 -6.88 -0.16 17.06
N PRO A 140 -6.65 1.08 17.53
CA PRO A 140 -6.00 1.34 18.81
C PRO A 140 -6.68 0.67 20.01
N GLU A 141 -8.01 0.52 19.99
CA GLU A 141 -8.78 -0.18 21.03
C GLU A 141 -8.47 -1.68 21.17
N THR A 142 -7.67 -2.27 20.27
CA THR A 142 -7.16 -3.63 20.45
C THR A 142 -6.02 -3.69 21.47
N MET A 143 -5.42 -2.55 21.83
CA MET A 143 -4.46 -2.46 22.91
C MET A 143 -5.20 -2.51 24.26
N ASN A 144 -4.80 -3.42 25.13
CA ASN A 144 -5.49 -3.66 26.41
C ASN A 144 -5.55 -2.44 27.35
N ASN A 145 -4.58 -1.52 27.23
CA ASN A 145 -4.52 -0.30 28.04
C ASN A 145 -5.28 0.89 27.43
N VAL A 146 -5.95 0.71 26.29
CA VAL A 146 -6.64 1.78 25.57
C VAL A 146 -8.14 1.56 25.66
N ARG A 147 -8.87 2.59 26.11
CA ARG A 147 -10.33 2.59 26.16
C ARG A 147 -10.89 3.75 25.35
N LEU A 148 -12.05 3.54 24.73
CA LEU A 148 -12.77 4.58 24.01
C LEU A 148 -13.47 5.51 24.99
N ARG A 149 -13.29 6.82 24.82
CA ARG A 149 -13.94 7.86 25.60
C ARG A 149 -15.01 8.57 24.77
N TYR A 150 -16.20 8.69 25.34
CA TYR A 150 -17.36 9.29 24.69
C TYR A 150 -17.83 10.52 25.46
N THR A 151 -18.40 11.51 24.76
CA THR A 151 -19.09 12.64 25.39
C THR A 151 -20.42 12.19 26.01
N GLU A 152 -21.07 13.07 26.78
CA GLU A 152 -22.40 12.81 27.35
C GLU A 152 -23.46 12.54 26.26
N GLU A 153 -23.27 13.08 25.05
CA GLU A 153 -24.12 12.86 23.89
C GLU A 153 -23.81 11.55 23.13
N GLY A 154 -22.84 10.76 23.59
CA GLY A 154 -22.45 9.48 23.00
C GLY A 154 -21.56 9.58 21.75
N VAL A 155 -20.96 10.74 21.50
CA VAL A 155 -20.00 10.94 20.40
C VAL A 155 -18.60 10.55 20.87
N LEU A 156 -17.82 9.87 20.04
CA LEU A 156 -16.44 9.52 20.38
C LEU A 156 -15.60 10.80 20.50
N ASP A 157 -15.06 11.05 21.69
CA ASP A 157 -14.27 12.25 22.01
C ASP A 157 -12.76 11.97 22.05
N GLY A 158 -12.39 10.71 22.26
CA GLY A 158 -11.00 10.28 22.22
C GLY A 158 -10.74 8.97 22.93
N TYR A 159 -9.59 8.89 23.59
CA TYR A 159 -9.11 7.68 24.22
C TYR A 159 -8.66 7.94 25.66
N ASP A 160 -8.90 6.94 26.52
CA ASP A 160 -8.32 6.86 27.85
C ASP A 160 -7.21 5.81 27.82
N VAL A 161 -5.98 6.24 28.09
CA VAL A 161 -4.81 5.37 28.11
C VAL A 161 -4.39 5.13 29.54
N LEU A 162 -4.47 3.87 29.96
CA LEU A 162 -4.02 3.42 31.28
C LEU A 162 -2.51 3.22 31.28
N PHE A 163 -1.88 3.57 32.40
CA PHE A 163 -0.48 3.23 32.63
C PHE A 163 -0.32 1.72 32.81
N MET A 164 0.71 1.17 32.19
CA MET A 164 1.18 -0.17 32.55
C MET A 164 2.01 -0.06 33.83
N ASP A 165 1.63 -0.86 34.84
CA ASP A 165 2.49 -1.06 35.99
C ASP A 165 3.62 -2.01 35.59
N LEU A 166 4.82 -1.44 35.47
CA LEU A 166 6.03 -2.15 35.04
C LEU A 166 6.47 -3.25 36.03
N PHE A 167 5.92 -3.28 37.24
CA PHE A 167 6.26 -4.26 38.27
C PHE A 167 5.28 -5.44 38.35
N SER A 168 4.00 -5.22 38.07
CA SER A 168 2.96 -6.25 38.14
C SER A 168 2.59 -6.86 36.79
N SER A 169 3.00 -6.24 35.67
CA SER A 169 2.52 -6.54 34.32
C SER A 169 1.00 -6.41 34.14
N ASP A 170 0.32 -5.80 35.13
CA ASP A 170 -1.08 -5.41 35.10
C ASP A 170 -1.20 -3.89 34.84
N PHE A 171 -2.43 -3.42 34.61
CA PHE A 171 -2.70 -1.99 34.47
C PHE A 171 -2.83 -1.33 35.84
N ASP A 172 -2.20 -0.18 35.99
CA ASP A 172 -2.42 0.65 37.16
C ASP A 172 -3.83 1.25 37.05
N THR A 173 -4.77 0.68 37.81
CA THR A 173 -6.13 1.19 37.93
C THR A 173 -6.27 2.24 39.04
N GLU A 174 -5.23 2.47 39.84
CA GLU A 174 -5.22 3.48 40.90
C GLU A 174 -4.80 4.86 40.38
N THR A 175 -3.93 4.90 39.36
CA THR A 175 -3.53 6.14 38.68
C THR A 175 -4.59 6.62 37.69
N GLU A 176 -4.85 7.93 37.66
CA GLU A 176 -5.76 8.54 36.69
C GLU A 176 -5.26 8.31 35.24
N PRO A 177 -6.15 7.88 34.32
CA PRO A 177 -5.77 7.61 32.94
C PRO A 177 -5.35 8.89 32.21
N TYR A 178 -4.52 8.74 31.18
CA TYR A 178 -4.27 9.81 30.23
C TYR A 178 -5.44 9.97 29.27
N HIS A 179 -6.07 11.14 29.32
CA HIS A 179 -7.10 11.52 28.37
C HIS A 179 -6.45 12.09 27.11
N LEU A 180 -6.64 11.41 25.99
CA LEU A 180 -6.22 11.86 24.67
C LEU A 180 -7.43 12.25 23.85
N THR A 181 -7.34 13.36 23.13
CA THR A 181 -8.24 13.66 22.01
C THR A 181 -7.94 12.76 20.82
N LEU A 182 -8.86 12.67 19.85
CA LEU A 182 -8.62 11.96 18.59
C LEU A 182 -7.43 12.52 17.78
N GLU A 183 -7.14 13.82 17.93
CA GLU A 183 -5.99 14.43 17.30
C GLU A 183 -4.68 14.05 17.98
N GLU A 184 -4.61 14.08 19.30
CA GLU A 184 -3.41 13.70 20.04
C GLU A 184 -3.11 12.20 19.91
N ALA A 185 -4.16 11.38 19.92
CA ALA A 185 -4.07 9.93 19.80
C ALA A 185 -3.30 9.47 18.55
N ARG A 186 -3.43 10.18 17.42
CA ARG A 186 -2.76 9.80 16.16
C ARG A 186 -1.24 9.90 16.25
N PHE A 187 -0.74 10.81 17.08
CA PHE A 187 0.69 10.98 17.33
C PHE A 187 1.14 10.10 18.49
N PHE A 188 0.31 9.96 19.52
CA PHE A 188 0.62 9.13 20.70
C PHE A 188 0.78 7.65 20.35
N PHE A 189 -0.15 7.08 19.59
CA PHE A 189 -0.10 5.66 19.22
C PHE A 189 0.94 5.35 18.13
N SER A 190 1.55 6.35 17.52
CA SER A 190 2.36 6.18 16.31
C SER A 190 3.48 7.21 16.23
N GLU A 191 4.24 7.37 17.32
CA GLU A 191 5.41 8.26 17.35
C GLU A 191 6.45 7.82 16.30
N ARG A 192 6.63 6.51 16.14
CA ARG A 192 7.44 5.90 15.09
C ARG A 192 6.70 4.68 14.58
N VAL A 193 6.71 4.48 13.26
CA VAL A 193 6.17 3.30 12.64
C VAL A 193 7.20 2.68 11.71
N VAL A 194 7.56 1.43 11.96
CA VAL A 194 8.54 0.68 11.18
C VAL A 194 7.88 -0.58 10.60
N LEU A 195 8.06 -0.78 9.29
CA LEU A 195 7.68 -2.03 8.62
C LEU A 195 8.87 -2.98 8.67
N SER A 196 8.68 -4.17 9.25
CA SER A 196 9.72 -5.20 9.30
C SER A 196 10.05 -5.78 7.93
N CYS A 197 9.07 -5.83 7.01
CA CYS A 197 9.22 -6.35 5.64
C CYS A 197 8.17 -5.74 4.70
N ASP A 198 8.07 -6.24 3.46
CA ASP A 198 7.02 -5.81 2.52
C ASP A 198 5.65 -6.37 2.97
N PRO A 199 4.65 -5.51 3.26
CA PRO A 199 3.30 -5.92 3.67
C PRO A 199 2.61 -6.90 2.71
N SER A 200 2.96 -6.91 1.43
CA SER A 200 2.40 -7.85 0.46
C SER A 200 2.74 -9.33 0.74
N GLN A 201 3.76 -9.61 1.56
CA GLN A 201 4.18 -10.98 1.90
C GLN A 201 3.45 -11.59 3.10
N GLY A 202 2.55 -10.85 3.76
CA GLY A 202 1.69 -11.37 4.83
C GLY A 202 2.33 -11.55 6.22
N ASN A 203 3.66 -11.45 6.34
CA ASN A 203 4.39 -11.55 7.62
C ASN A 203 4.97 -10.19 8.09
N CYS A 204 4.29 -9.09 7.77
CA CYS A 204 4.76 -7.76 8.14
C CYS A 204 4.27 -7.37 9.54
N THR A 205 5.22 -7.15 10.44
CA THR A 205 4.94 -6.53 11.73
C THR A 205 5.13 -5.02 11.59
N VAL A 206 4.18 -4.27 12.13
CA VAL A 206 4.24 -2.82 12.27
C VAL A 206 4.63 -2.54 13.72
N LEU A 207 5.82 -1.99 13.93
CA LEU A 207 6.40 -1.66 15.24
C LEU A 207 6.43 -0.15 15.46
#